data_AF-A0A8H6S6Q7-F1
#
_entry.id   AF-A0A8H6S6Q7-F1
#
_cell.length_a   1.000
_cell.length_b   1.000
_cell.length_c   1.000
_cell.angle_alpha   90.00
_cell.angle_beta   90.00
_cell.angle_gamma   90.00
#
_symmetry.space_group_name_H-M   'P 1'
#
loop_
_entity.id
_entity.type
_entity.pdbx_description
1 polymer ?
#
loop_
_entity_poly.entity_id
_entity_poly.type
_entity_poly.pdbx_seq_one_letter_code
_entity_poly.pdbx_strand_id
1 'polypeptide(L)'
;MQLARSLALVALLSLRSALPVVAASDAACRGECSYETEYASVKISGSSTAVSDLSLAGGWSVLACDSTATEQEIQLVCTGTECEHVFSGHGAVDTIVRLPEECGANTFGRIASVKVDSARSPSVSDVVSATVGNMTGTAFRMEVDTHFAKANAAVTGPVSFTIEGYNYHEAAPASKRDDSNPTSYNDTDSTTLPALILSETLPIFSTSLDCPNFTATLSASAALDVNLTVSLGLVVAGTVIPANITEFAVFAGLDGTAGGRLEVDASALGTYSTGEVSLYSVALAGVDVPGIFTLGPMFDLYAQVDSTIASGDLTLGVDLDYAVDNARAYIPAKDQPASGGGFTPDDSKLTLSVLPSVIANGSITGHLIPQLSVGLNAFSGIATAEVYLNLDASATLDLDLTASASASTSTSGNAASGSVDGCLGVDVGIAVNLGAEGDLFGFISGSEEYPIYSGEWEVYETCFDQTSGSRRRRGSSGDESDEESEFVVGLDVSCDVGDGGVGGDCGEGCFCFGECLSGF
;
A
#
# COMPACT_ATOMS: atom_id res chain seq x y z
N MET A 1 -24.84 -32.46 -5.82
CA MET A 1 -24.82 -32.88 -7.25
C MET A 1 -25.76 -31.95 -8.00
N GLN A 2 -25.25 -31.29 -9.05
CA GLN A 2 -25.94 -30.36 -9.96
C GLN A 2 -26.41 -29.02 -9.39
N LEU A 3 -25.57 -27.99 -9.57
CA LEU A 3 -25.95 -26.76 -10.27
C LEU A 3 -24.66 -26.02 -10.67
N ALA A 4 -24.04 -26.54 -11.73
CA ALA A 4 -23.06 -25.81 -12.52
C ALA A 4 -23.81 -25.18 -13.69
N ARG A 5 -23.79 -23.85 -13.81
CA ARG A 5 -23.86 -23.13 -15.09
C ARG A 5 -23.74 -21.61 -14.89
N SER A 6 -22.75 -21.08 -15.59
CA SER A 6 -22.76 -19.76 -16.23
C SER A 6 -22.44 -18.55 -15.33
N LEU A 7 -21.19 -18.09 -15.37
CA LEU A 7 -20.82 -16.93 -16.19
C LEU A 7 -19.29 -16.98 -16.43
N ALA A 8 -18.90 -17.47 -17.61
CA ALA A 8 -17.60 -17.16 -18.17
C ALA A 8 -17.77 -15.83 -18.91
N LEU A 9 -17.33 -14.72 -18.29
CA LEU A 9 -17.13 -13.48 -19.00
C LEU A 9 -15.63 -13.20 -19.09
N VAL A 10 -15.21 -13.20 -20.34
CA VAL A 10 -13.89 -12.91 -20.87
C VAL A 10 -13.37 -11.56 -20.36
N ALA A 11 -12.29 -11.58 -19.60
CA ALA A 11 -11.31 -10.49 -19.58
C ALA A 11 -9.96 -11.09 -20.02
N LEU A 12 -9.74 -11.10 -21.33
CA LEU A 12 -8.40 -11.18 -21.90
C LEU A 12 -7.68 -9.89 -21.50
N LEU A 13 -7.07 -9.85 -20.32
CA LEU A 13 -5.94 -8.96 -20.09
C LEU A 13 -4.81 -9.52 -20.96
N SER A 14 -4.67 -8.96 -22.16
CA SER A 14 -3.48 -9.16 -22.95
C SER A 14 -2.29 -8.69 -22.11
N LEU A 15 -1.42 -9.63 -21.73
CA LEU A 15 -0.01 -9.33 -21.45
C LEU A 15 0.56 -8.65 -22.70
N ARG A 16 0.47 -7.32 -22.74
CA ARG A 16 1.39 -6.49 -23.49
C ARG A 16 2.35 -5.91 -22.46
N SER A 17 3.34 -6.71 -22.08
CA SER A 17 4.65 -6.16 -21.70
C SER A 17 5.28 -5.56 -22.95
N ALA A 18 4.73 -4.45 -23.41
CA ALA A 18 5.47 -3.50 -24.22
C ALA A 18 5.84 -2.42 -23.22
N LEU A 19 7.08 -2.44 -22.76
CA LEU A 19 7.69 -1.27 -22.12
C LEU A 19 7.31 -0.04 -22.97
N PRO A 20 6.81 1.04 -22.37
CA PRO A 20 6.66 2.28 -23.11
C PRO A 20 8.06 2.74 -23.52
N VAL A 21 8.35 2.60 -24.82
CA VAL A 21 9.56 3.12 -25.46
C VAL A 21 9.39 4.64 -25.51
N VAL A 22 10.08 5.32 -24.59
CA VAL A 22 10.25 6.77 -24.60
C VAL A 22 11.71 7.04 -25.00
N ALA A 23 11.87 7.99 -25.92
CA ALA A 23 13.06 8.11 -26.74
C ALA A 23 14.32 8.53 -25.94
N ALA A 24 15.42 7.83 -26.16
CA ALA A 24 16.74 8.37 -25.84
C ALA A 24 17.00 9.64 -26.68
N SER A 25 17.72 10.62 -26.13
CA SER A 25 18.05 11.83 -26.89
C SER A 25 18.76 11.50 -28.21
N ASP A 26 18.34 12.11 -29.33
CA ASP A 26 18.97 11.92 -30.66
C ASP A 26 20.46 12.34 -30.72
N ALA A 27 20.96 13.05 -29.70
CA ALA A 27 22.35 13.46 -29.59
C ALA A 27 23.20 12.45 -28.80
N ALA A 28 24.46 12.28 -29.24
CA ALA A 28 25.47 11.50 -28.53
C ALA A 28 25.74 12.11 -27.15
N CYS A 29 25.76 11.28 -26.11
CA CYS A 29 25.99 11.75 -24.75
C CYS A 29 27.44 11.49 -24.29
N ARG A 30 28.03 12.47 -23.60
CA ARG A 30 29.42 12.43 -23.08
C ARG A 30 29.51 13.15 -21.76
N GLY A 31 29.83 12.41 -20.69
CA GLY A 31 29.82 12.95 -19.33
C GLY A 31 28.43 13.17 -18.76
N GLU A 32 27.40 13.32 -19.58
CA GLU A 32 26.02 13.45 -19.12
C GLU A 32 25.09 12.80 -20.13
N CYS A 33 24.33 11.80 -19.69
CA CYS A 33 23.36 11.06 -20.48
C CYS A 33 22.01 11.08 -19.77
N SER A 34 20.95 11.38 -20.50
CA SER A 34 19.58 11.29 -20.02
C SER A 34 18.78 10.24 -20.78
N TYR A 35 17.76 9.74 -20.11
CA TYR A 35 16.76 8.82 -20.62
C TYR A 35 15.43 9.14 -19.98
N GLU A 36 14.39 9.23 -20.79
CA GLU A 36 13.03 9.47 -20.34
C GLU A 36 12.25 8.15 -20.43
N THR A 37 11.39 7.89 -19.45
CA THR A 37 10.39 6.82 -19.48
C THR A 37 9.00 7.45 -19.48
N GLU A 38 7.95 6.64 -19.49
CA GLU A 38 6.57 7.15 -19.33
C GLU A 38 6.32 7.81 -17.97
N TYR A 39 7.10 7.44 -16.94
CA TYR A 39 6.85 7.82 -15.54
C TYR A 39 8.01 8.55 -14.86
N ALA A 40 9.19 8.60 -15.48
CA ALA A 40 10.38 9.18 -14.89
C ALA A 40 11.45 9.60 -15.92
N SER A 41 12.15 10.68 -15.61
CA SER A 41 13.43 11.08 -16.19
C SER A 41 14.58 10.48 -15.38
N VAL A 42 15.55 9.91 -16.07
CA VAL A 42 16.77 9.35 -15.50
C VAL A 42 17.95 10.06 -16.13
N LYS A 43 18.81 10.64 -15.28
CA LYS A 43 20.03 11.31 -15.70
C LYS A 43 21.23 10.70 -15.00
N ILE A 44 22.27 10.38 -15.77
CA ILE A 44 23.57 9.95 -15.27
C ILE A 44 24.63 10.97 -15.70
N SER A 45 25.43 11.45 -14.75
CA SER A 45 26.46 12.47 -14.98
C SER A 45 27.81 12.07 -14.36
N GLY A 46 28.90 12.44 -15.00
CA GLY A 46 30.27 12.15 -14.58
C GLY A 46 31.28 12.85 -15.49
N SER A 47 32.56 12.45 -15.43
CA SER A 47 33.54 12.94 -16.40
C SER A 47 33.22 12.44 -17.81
N SER A 48 33.68 13.15 -18.85
CA SER A 48 33.51 12.70 -20.26
C SER A 48 34.20 11.37 -20.58
N THR A 49 35.04 10.86 -19.68
CA THR A 49 35.66 9.54 -19.77
C THR A 49 34.93 8.48 -18.95
N ALA A 50 34.10 8.89 -17.99
CA ALA A 50 33.36 8.00 -17.09
C ALA A 50 31.97 7.63 -17.60
N VAL A 51 31.35 8.53 -18.36
CA VAL A 51 30.01 8.37 -18.92
C VAL A 51 30.05 8.56 -20.43
N SER A 52 29.55 7.58 -21.19
CA SER A 52 29.65 7.51 -22.65
C SER A 52 28.39 6.93 -23.29
N ASP A 53 28.42 6.71 -24.60
CA ASP A 53 27.25 6.31 -25.39
C ASP A 53 27.59 5.17 -26.35
N LEU A 54 26.82 4.07 -26.28
CA LEU A 54 26.90 2.92 -27.18
C LEU A 54 25.73 2.87 -28.19
N SER A 55 24.93 3.93 -28.27
CA SER A 55 23.86 4.06 -29.26
C SER A 55 24.38 4.47 -30.65
N LEU A 56 23.47 4.48 -31.63
CA LEU A 56 23.72 5.03 -32.96
C LEU A 56 24.21 6.48 -32.90
N ALA A 57 23.72 7.28 -31.95
CA ALA A 57 24.16 8.66 -31.77
C ALA A 57 25.65 8.72 -31.38
N GLY A 58 26.12 7.79 -30.54
CA GLY A 58 27.54 7.60 -30.19
C GLY A 58 28.42 7.05 -31.32
N GLY A 59 27.86 6.81 -32.51
CA GLY A 59 28.57 6.25 -33.66
C GLY A 59 28.61 4.72 -33.69
N TRP A 60 27.82 4.04 -32.87
CA TRP A 60 27.82 2.58 -32.76
C TRP A 60 26.65 1.91 -33.47
N SER A 61 26.89 0.75 -34.10
CA SER A 61 25.84 -0.11 -34.62
C SER A 61 25.83 -1.45 -33.91
N VAL A 62 24.69 -1.83 -33.35
CA VAL A 62 24.48 -3.10 -32.64
C VAL A 62 24.30 -4.23 -33.65
N LEU A 63 25.13 -5.26 -33.52
CA LEU A 63 25.04 -6.49 -34.29
C LEU A 63 24.27 -7.59 -33.55
N ALA A 64 24.46 -7.68 -32.23
CA ALA A 64 23.81 -8.67 -31.39
C ALA A 64 23.71 -8.16 -29.96
N CYS A 65 22.51 -8.29 -29.38
CA CYS A 65 22.18 -7.94 -28.02
C CYS A 65 20.89 -8.68 -27.61
N ASP A 66 20.72 -8.96 -26.34
CA ASP A 66 19.48 -9.45 -25.73
C ASP A 66 18.74 -8.26 -25.11
N SER A 67 17.50 -8.02 -25.54
CA SER A 67 16.66 -6.89 -25.09
C SER A 67 16.15 -7.05 -23.64
N THR A 68 16.41 -8.18 -22.99
CA THR A 68 15.90 -8.50 -21.64
C THR A 68 16.99 -8.82 -20.64
N ALA A 69 18.25 -8.95 -21.08
CA ALA A 69 19.35 -9.27 -20.20
C ALA A 69 19.89 -8.02 -19.48
N THR A 70 20.14 -8.15 -18.19
CA THR A 70 20.81 -7.13 -17.36
C THR A 70 22.33 -7.31 -17.32
N GLU A 71 22.83 -8.48 -17.73
CA GLU A 71 24.24 -8.81 -17.91
C GLU A 71 24.39 -9.62 -19.20
N GLN A 72 25.23 -9.16 -20.12
CA GLN A 72 25.36 -9.77 -21.44
C GLN A 72 26.63 -9.37 -22.18
N GLU A 73 27.01 -10.19 -23.18
CA GLU A 73 28.01 -9.81 -24.19
C GLU A 73 27.29 -9.19 -25.39
N ILE A 74 27.48 -7.89 -25.61
CA ILE A 74 26.96 -7.17 -26.77
C ILE A 74 28.00 -7.12 -27.88
N GLN A 75 27.54 -7.20 -29.13
CA GLN A 75 28.39 -7.09 -30.31
C GLN A 75 28.09 -5.78 -31.03
N LEU A 76 29.10 -4.94 -31.18
CA LEU A 76 28.96 -3.59 -31.74
C LEU A 76 30.01 -3.36 -32.83
N VAL A 77 29.65 -2.58 -33.84
CA VAL A 77 30.60 -2.08 -34.85
C VAL A 77 30.66 -0.58 -34.75
N CYS A 78 31.88 -0.05 -34.73
CA CYS A 78 32.07 1.38 -34.82
C CYS A 78 31.80 1.85 -36.26
N THR A 79 30.88 2.80 -36.44
CA THR A 79 30.44 3.27 -37.77
C THR A 79 31.01 4.64 -38.16
N GLY A 80 31.67 5.34 -37.23
CA GLY A 80 32.32 6.62 -37.48
C GLY A 80 33.40 6.95 -36.46
N THR A 81 33.97 8.16 -36.49
CA THR A 81 35.00 8.56 -35.52
C THR A 81 34.47 8.79 -34.11
N GLU A 82 33.15 8.96 -33.95
CA GLU A 82 32.55 9.28 -32.66
C GLU A 82 32.65 8.16 -31.62
N CYS A 83 32.79 6.90 -32.04
CA CYS A 83 32.90 5.74 -31.13
C CYS A 83 34.13 5.82 -30.21
N GLU A 84 35.19 6.51 -30.65
CA GLU A 84 36.50 6.55 -29.98
C GLU A 84 36.42 7.09 -28.54
N HIS A 85 35.37 7.86 -28.22
CA HIS A 85 35.13 8.42 -26.88
C HIS A 85 35.07 7.38 -25.76
N VAL A 86 34.52 6.19 -26.01
CA VAL A 86 34.42 5.09 -25.02
C VAL A 86 35.81 4.61 -24.59
N PHE A 87 36.82 4.74 -25.45
CA PHE A 87 38.19 4.33 -25.16
C PHE A 87 39.08 5.47 -24.65
N SER A 88 38.52 6.66 -24.46
CA SER A 88 39.28 7.83 -24.01
C SER A 88 39.58 7.77 -22.51
N GLY A 89 40.63 8.49 -22.07
CA GLY A 89 41.01 8.55 -20.66
C GLY A 89 41.51 7.21 -20.11
N HIS A 90 40.72 6.57 -19.27
CA HIS A 90 41.07 5.31 -18.60
C HIS A 90 40.74 4.06 -19.42
N GLY A 91 40.18 4.25 -20.62
CA GLY A 91 39.71 3.17 -21.48
C GLY A 91 38.26 2.80 -21.18
N ALA A 92 37.76 1.79 -21.89
CA ALA A 92 36.34 1.44 -21.89
C ALA A 92 35.88 0.70 -20.63
N VAL A 93 36.76 -0.05 -19.97
CA VAL A 93 36.39 -0.84 -18.79
C VAL A 93 36.05 0.10 -17.64
N ASP A 94 34.96 -0.19 -16.94
CA ASP A 94 34.37 0.63 -15.87
C ASP A 94 33.72 1.95 -16.33
N THR A 95 33.65 2.21 -17.64
CA THR A 95 32.82 3.30 -18.19
C THR A 95 31.34 2.94 -18.08
N ILE A 96 30.52 3.89 -17.63
CA ILE A 96 29.06 3.80 -17.67
C ILE A 96 28.58 4.28 -19.03
N VAL A 97 27.75 3.49 -19.68
CA VAL A 97 27.31 3.75 -21.04
C VAL A 97 25.80 3.74 -21.15
N ARG A 98 25.27 4.68 -21.93
CA ARG A 98 23.91 4.57 -22.45
C ARG A 98 23.86 3.47 -23.51
N LEU A 99 22.96 2.52 -23.32
CA LEU A 99 22.70 1.44 -24.25
C LEU A 99 21.63 1.86 -25.28
N PRO A 100 21.67 1.29 -26.49
CA PRO A 100 20.59 1.39 -27.46
C PRO A 100 19.25 0.89 -26.88
N GLU A 101 18.13 1.48 -27.28
CA GLU A 101 16.78 1.20 -26.74
C GLU A 101 16.35 -0.27 -26.82
N GLU A 102 16.86 -1.03 -27.79
CA GLU A 102 16.54 -2.45 -27.96
C GLU A 102 17.60 -3.39 -27.37
N CYS A 103 18.52 -2.87 -26.57
CA CYS A 103 19.70 -3.59 -26.12
C CYS A 103 19.86 -3.60 -24.59
N GLY A 104 19.37 -4.67 -23.97
CA GLY A 104 19.32 -4.87 -22.52
C GLY A 104 18.00 -4.48 -21.89
N ALA A 105 17.76 -5.00 -20.68
CA ALA A 105 16.61 -4.60 -19.87
C ALA A 105 16.74 -3.18 -19.29
N ASN A 106 17.86 -2.50 -19.51
CA ASN A 106 18.22 -1.25 -18.87
C ASN A 106 18.84 -0.31 -19.89
N THR A 107 18.58 0.99 -19.74
CA THR A 107 19.15 2.02 -20.61
C THR A 107 20.62 2.30 -20.29
N PHE A 108 21.09 1.95 -19.10
CA PHE A 108 22.47 2.18 -18.69
C PHE A 108 23.15 0.87 -18.28
N GLY A 109 24.42 0.75 -18.60
CA GLY A 109 25.25 -0.37 -18.20
C GLY A 109 26.69 0.03 -17.96
N ARG A 110 27.42 -0.79 -17.21
CA ARG A 110 28.86 -0.70 -17.01
C ARG A 110 29.55 -1.66 -17.97
N ILE A 111 30.57 -1.18 -18.67
CA ILE A 111 31.42 -2.07 -19.47
C ILE A 111 32.34 -2.85 -18.51
N ALA A 112 32.08 -4.14 -18.38
CA ALA A 112 32.87 -5.06 -17.56
C ALA A 112 34.14 -5.53 -18.29
N SER A 113 34.06 -5.75 -19.60
CA SER A 113 35.22 -6.09 -20.43
C SER A 113 35.01 -5.77 -21.90
N VAL A 114 36.11 -5.62 -22.66
CA VAL A 114 36.08 -5.36 -24.11
C VAL A 114 37.08 -6.26 -24.82
N LYS A 115 36.64 -6.84 -25.95
CA LYS A 115 37.45 -7.66 -26.86
C LYS A 115 37.19 -7.23 -28.30
N VAL A 116 38.23 -7.18 -29.13
CA VAL A 116 38.06 -6.96 -30.58
C VAL A 116 37.58 -8.27 -31.22
N ASP A 117 36.50 -8.21 -32.00
CA ASP A 117 36.03 -9.36 -32.76
C ASP A 117 36.83 -9.49 -34.06
N SER A 118 37.91 -10.26 -33.99
CA SER A 118 38.84 -10.48 -35.11
C SER A 118 38.19 -11.22 -36.29
N ALA A 119 37.09 -11.93 -36.07
CA ALA A 119 36.39 -12.68 -37.12
C ALA A 119 35.52 -11.78 -38.01
N ARG A 120 35.09 -10.63 -37.48
CA ARG A 120 34.21 -9.66 -38.17
C ARG A 120 34.88 -8.32 -38.43
N SER A 121 36.09 -8.10 -37.90
CA SER A 121 36.90 -6.93 -38.20
C SER A 121 37.78 -7.19 -39.43
N PRO A 122 37.92 -6.23 -40.36
CA PRO A 122 38.82 -6.38 -41.51
C PRO A 122 40.26 -6.60 -41.03
N SER A 123 40.82 -7.79 -41.30
CA SER A 123 42.18 -8.28 -40.97
C SER A 123 43.00 -7.35 -40.06
N VAL A 124 42.69 -7.41 -38.77
CA VAL A 124 43.30 -6.57 -37.74
C VAL A 124 44.54 -7.29 -37.20
N SER A 125 45.68 -7.09 -37.84
CA SER A 125 46.98 -7.48 -37.26
C SER A 125 47.61 -6.38 -36.39
N ASP A 126 46.99 -5.20 -36.25
CA ASP A 126 47.62 -4.03 -35.59
C ASP A 126 46.85 -3.38 -34.42
N VAL A 127 45.65 -3.83 -34.02
CA VAL A 127 44.88 -3.15 -32.93
C VAL A 127 45.38 -3.50 -31.51
N VAL A 128 46.38 -4.37 -31.38
CA VAL A 128 47.01 -4.70 -30.08
C VAL A 128 47.96 -3.57 -29.60
N SER A 129 48.14 -2.50 -30.35
CA SER A 129 48.71 -1.24 -29.86
C SER A 129 47.76 -0.08 -30.15
N ALA A 130 46.66 -0.03 -29.41
CA ALA A 130 45.68 1.06 -29.45
C ALA A 130 46.32 2.38 -29.02
N THR A 131 47.04 3.00 -29.95
CA THR A 131 47.35 4.42 -29.97
C THR A 131 46.48 4.99 -31.07
N VAL A 132 45.29 5.49 -30.70
CA VAL A 132 44.46 6.48 -31.42
C VAL A 132 44.58 6.42 -32.96
N GLY A 133 43.76 5.57 -33.60
CA GLY A 133 43.60 5.49 -35.05
C GLY A 133 42.19 5.05 -35.42
N ASN A 134 41.72 5.49 -36.60
CA ASN A 134 40.35 5.33 -37.11
C ASN A 134 39.75 3.94 -36.81
N MET A 135 38.85 3.89 -35.81
CA MET A 135 38.21 2.63 -35.38
C MET A 135 37.02 2.22 -36.27
N THR A 136 36.67 3.03 -37.27
CA THR A 136 35.54 2.77 -38.17
C THR A 136 35.66 1.40 -38.83
N GLY A 137 34.61 0.59 -38.72
CA GLY A 137 34.53 -0.77 -39.23
C GLY A 137 35.08 -1.84 -38.28
N THR A 138 35.64 -1.46 -37.13
CA THR A 138 36.08 -2.43 -36.12
C THR A 138 34.88 -2.96 -35.35
N ALA A 139 34.80 -4.29 -35.24
CA ALA A 139 33.79 -4.97 -34.45
C ALA A 139 34.33 -5.30 -33.05
N PHE A 140 33.53 -5.06 -32.02
CA PHE A 140 33.86 -5.32 -30.63
C PHE A 140 32.83 -6.26 -30.00
N ARG A 141 33.28 -7.06 -29.04
CA ARG A 141 32.45 -7.73 -28.06
C ARG A 141 32.68 -7.08 -26.72
N MET A 142 31.62 -6.57 -26.10
CA MET A 142 31.69 -5.90 -24.82
C MET A 142 30.80 -6.66 -23.84
N GLU A 143 31.35 -7.06 -22.70
CA GLU A 143 30.53 -7.55 -21.59
C GLU A 143 29.99 -6.31 -20.85
N VAL A 144 28.67 -6.18 -20.76
CA VAL A 144 27.98 -5.07 -20.10
C VAL A 144 27.08 -5.62 -19.00
N ASP A 145 27.12 -4.97 -17.83
CA ASP A 145 26.32 -5.34 -16.66
C ASP A 145 25.75 -4.12 -15.91
N THR A 146 24.82 -4.34 -14.98
CA THR A 146 24.31 -3.32 -14.05
C THR A 146 24.99 -3.35 -12.67
N HIS A 147 26.13 -4.04 -12.55
CA HIS A 147 26.88 -4.16 -11.31
C HIS A 147 27.78 -2.93 -11.11
N PHE A 148 27.19 -1.74 -11.08
CA PHE A 148 27.93 -0.48 -11.04
C PHE A 148 28.90 -0.36 -9.85
N ALA A 149 28.58 -0.98 -8.72
CA ALA A 149 29.46 -1.06 -7.55
C ALA A 149 30.79 -1.80 -7.79
N LYS A 150 30.91 -2.59 -8.88
CA LYS A 150 32.17 -3.24 -9.28
C LYS A 150 33.13 -2.29 -10.00
N ALA A 151 32.68 -1.10 -10.41
CA ALA A 151 33.53 -0.13 -11.08
C ALA A 151 34.62 0.42 -10.17
N ASN A 152 35.83 0.58 -10.70
CA ASN A 152 36.93 1.17 -9.93
C ASN A 152 36.80 2.70 -9.84
N ALA A 153 36.18 3.16 -8.75
CA ALA A 153 35.98 4.59 -8.47
C ALA A 153 37.29 5.43 -8.49
N ALA A 154 38.45 4.83 -8.22
CA ALA A 154 39.73 5.54 -8.25
C ALA A 154 40.18 5.91 -9.68
N VAL A 155 39.63 5.22 -10.68
CA VAL A 155 39.97 5.38 -12.10
C VAL A 155 38.84 6.10 -12.84
N THR A 156 37.60 5.65 -12.66
CA THR A 156 36.41 6.23 -13.30
C THR A 156 36.10 7.63 -12.74
N GLY A 157 36.43 7.88 -11.46
CA GLY A 157 35.95 9.05 -10.74
C GLY A 157 34.47 8.91 -10.34
N PRO A 158 33.89 9.95 -9.72
CA PRO A 158 32.50 9.90 -9.29
C PRO A 158 31.54 9.91 -10.48
N VAL A 159 30.51 9.06 -10.41
CA VAL A 159 29.38 9.07 -11.33
C VAL A 159 28.12 9.28 -10.53
N SER A 160 27.42 10.36 -10.84
CA SER A 160 26.16 10.79 -10.22
C SER A 160 24.96 10.32 -11.01
N PHE A 161 23.83 10.17 -10.32
CA PHE A 161 22.54 9.96 -10.96
C PHE A 161 21.48 10.85 -10.32
N THR A 162 20.45 11.14 -11.10
CA THR A 162 19.20 11.77 -10.67
C THR A 162 18.06 11.03 -11.35
N ILE A 163 17.05 10.64 -10.58
CA ILE A 163 15.81 10.05 -11.07
C ILE A 163 14.67 10.91 -10.53
N GLU A 164 13.86 11.42 -11.43
CA GLU A 164 12.71 12.26 -11.14
C GLU A 164 11.51 11.65 -11.84
N GLY A 165 10.44 11.34 -11.11
CA GLY A 165 9.26 10.69 -11.67
C GLY A 165 7.96 11.21 -11.09
N TYR A 166 6.89 11.13 -11.89
CA TYR A 166 5.59 11.70 -11.56
C TYR A 166 4.44 10.94 -12.24
N ASN A 167 3.27 11.00 -11.61
CA ASN A 167 1.96 10.72 -12.22
C ASN A 167 0.88 11.76 -11.82
N TYR A 168 1.30 12.84 -11.13
CA TYR A 168 0.41 13.78 -10.44
C TYR A 168 0.10 15.02 -11.26
N HIS A 169 -1.15 15.49 -11.16
CA HIS A 169 -1.68 16.60 -11.93
C HIS A 169 -1.99 17.76 -10.97
N GLU A 170 -1.03 18.66 -10.71
CA GLU A 170 -1.34 19.96 -10.09
C GLU A 170 -0.91 21.07 -11.04
N ALA A 171 -1.89 21.84 -11.51
CA ALA A 171 -1.64 23.05 -12.29
C ALA A 171 -1.08 24.15 -11.36
N ALA A 172 0.22 24.12 -11.07
CA ALA A 172 0.90 25.25 -10.44
C ALA A 172 1.22 26.33 -11.50
N PRO A 173 1.04 27.64 -11.18
CA PRO A 173 1.33 28.71 -12.11
C PRO A 173 2.82 28.70 -12.47
N ALA A 174 3.14 28.67 -13.77
CA ALA A 174 4.49 28.68 -14.34
C ALA A 174 5.40 29.71 -13.64
N SER A 175 6.17 29.26 -12.67
CA SER A 175 7.25 30.02 -12.04
C SER A 175 8.56 29.43 -12.53
N LYS A 176 9.47 30.30 -12.95
CA LYS A 176 10.78 29.96 -13.49
C LYS A 176 11.54 29.04 -12.53
N ARG A 177 12.26 28.05 -13.10
CA ARG A 177 13.28 27.24 -12.43
C ARG A 177 14.13 28.12 -11.51
N ASP A 178 14.02 27.87 -10.20
CA ASP A 178 14.98 28.33 -9.23
C ASP A 178 15.86 27.12 -8.87
N ASP A 179 17.05 27.05 -9.48
CA ASP A 179 18.02 25.96 -9.28
C ASP A 179 18.53 25.86 -7.82
N SER A 180 18.00 26.68 -6.91
CA SER A 180 18.30 26.66 -5.48
C SER A 180 17.24 25.98 -4.60
N ASN A 181 16.10 25.57 -5.17
CA ASN A 181 15.05 24.85 -4.44
C ASN A 181 14.42 23.72 -5.28
N PRO A 182 14.95 22.48 -5.18
CA PRO A 182 14.51 21.33 -5.99
C PRO A 182 13.08 20.84 -5.69
N THR A 183 12.40 21.40 -4.68
CA THR A 183 10.99 21.10 -4.36
C THR A 183 9.98 21.92 -5.17
N SER A 184 10.41 22.87 -6.00
CA SER A 184 9.51 23.67 -6.86
C SER A 184 9.21 22.95 -8.17
N TYR A 185 8.48 21.83 -8.07
CA TYR A 185 8.09 21.04 -9.24
C TYR A 185 7.04 21.78 -10.07
N ASN A 186 7.32 22.02 -11.36
CA ASN A 186 6.39 22.64 -12.30
C ASN A 186 6.70 22.18 -13.74
N ASP A 187 6.67 20.85 -13.95
CA ASP A 187 6.65 20.26 -15.28
C ASP A 187 5.32 19.51 -15.47
N THR A 188 4.59 19.87 -16.53
CA THR A 188 3.15 19.63 -16.70
C THR A 188 2.79 18.37 -17.49
N ASP A 189 3.75 17.55 -17.88
CA ASP A 189 3.50 16.39 -18.76
C ASP A 189 3.11 15.12 -17.99
N SER A 190 2.15 15.23 -17.07
CA SER A 190 1.68 14.17 -16.17
C SER A 190 0.97 13.00 -16.86
N THR A 191 1.45 11.77 -16.64
CA THR A 191 0.71 10.54 -16.95
C THR A 191 -0.11 10.13 -15.73
N THR A 192 -1.43 10.30 -15.81
CA THR A 192 -2.33 9.92 -14.70
C THR A 192 -2.36 8.40 -14.54
N LEU A 193 -2.12 7.89 -13.33
CA LEU A 193 -2.45 6.49 -13.06
C LEU A 193 -3.94 6.24 -13.28
N PRO A 194 -4.32 5.08 -13.83
CA PRO A 194 -5.73 4.73 -13.94
C PRO A 194 -6.34 4.68 -12.53
N ALA A 195 -7.57 5.19 -12.43
CA ALA A 195 -8.33 5.10 -11.19
C ALA A 195 -8.45 3.62 -10.76
N LEU A 196 -8.24 3.39 -9.47
CA LEU A 196 -8.48 2.11 -8.86
C LEU A 196 -9.98 1.98 -8.59
N ILE A 197 -10.64 1.16 -9.42
CA ILE A 197 -12.07 0.89 -9.32
C ILE A 197 -12.27 -0.58 -8.92
N LEU A 198 -12.89 -0.81 -7.76
CA LEU A 198 -13.21 -2.14 -7.26
C LEU A 198 -14.67 -2.16 -6.79
N SER A 199 -15.49 -3.02 -7.39
CA SER A 199 -16.91 -3.17 -7.06
C SER A 199 -17.26 -4.66 -6.99
N GLU A 200 -16.84 -5.32 -5.91
CA GLU A 200 -16.99 -6.76 -5.70
C GLU A 200 -17.31 -7.09 -4.25
N THR A 201 -18.00 -8.21 -4.03
CA THR A 201 -18.19 -8.79 -2.69
C THR A 201 -17.11 -9.85 -2.45
N LEU A 202 -16.24 -9.58 -1.48
CA LEU A 202 -15.12 -10.45 -1.13
C LEU A 202 -15.38 -11.14 0.22
N PRO A 203 -15.28 -12.48 0.29
CA PRO A 203 -15.40 -13.18 1.56
C PRO A 203 -14.16 -12.87 2.41
N ILE A 204 -14.36 -12.42 3.65
CA ILE A 204 -13.27 -12.20 4.61
C ILE A 204 -12.93 -13.54 5.24
N PHE A 205 -13.94 -14.22 5.79
CA PHE A 205 -13.79 -15.58 6.30
C PHE A 205 -15.15 -16.26 6.45
N SER A 206 -15.14 -17.59 6.53
CA SER A 206 -16.31 -18.39 6.88
C SER A 206 -15.85 -19.64 7.62
N THR A 207 -16.40 -19.84 8.82
CA THR A 207 -16.16 -21.01 9.65
C THR A 207 -17.47 -21.59 10.14
N SER A 208 -17.49 -22.91 10.30
CA SER A 208 -18.63 -23.64 10.84
C SER A 208 -18.15 -24.74 11.78
N LEU A 209 -18.76 -24.85 12.95
CA LEU A 209 -18.54 -25.91 13.91
C LEU A 209 -19.82 -26.73 14.08
N ASP A 210 -19.74 -28.01 13.76
CA ASP A 210 -20.84 -28.94 13.97
C ASP A 210 -20.90 -29.37 15.45
N CYS A 211 -21.89 -28.85 16.18
CA CYS A 211 -22.22 -29.30 17.52
C CYS A 211 -23.31 -30.40 17.45
N PRO A 212 -23.45 -31.27 18.47
CA PRO A 212 -24.39 -32.39 18.44
C PRO A 212 -25.86 -32.04 18.16
N ASN A 213 -26.29 -30.79 18.44
CA ASN A 213 -27.68 -30.35 18.32
C ASN A 213 -27.86 -29.09 17.45
N PHE A 214 -26.78 -28.48 16.97
CA PHE A 214 -26.80 -27.27 16.13
C PHE A 214 -25.46 -27.10 15.41
N THR A 215 -25.42 -26.36 14.30
CA THR A 215 -24.15 -25.96 13.67
C THR A 215 -23.94 -24.49 13.99
N ALA A 216 -22.84 -24.17 14.68
CA ALA A 216 -22.41 -22.80 14.90
C ALA A 216 -21.69 -22.30 13.65
N THR A 217 -22.02 -21.11 13.18
CA THR A 217 -21.46 -20.50 11.98
C THR A 217 -20.99 -19.09 12.30
N LEU A 218 -19.82 -18.72 11.78
CA LEU A 218 -19.35 -17.35 11.79
C LEU A 218 -18.82 -17.04 10.39
N SER A 219 -19.41 -16.04 9.75
CA SER A 219 -18.97 -15.58 8.43
C SER A 219 -18.94 -14.07 8.37
N ALA A 220 -17.95 -13.55 7.65
CA ALA A 220 -17.90 -12.15 7.31
C ALA A 220 -17.54 -11.96 5.83
N SER A 221 -18.15 -10.96 5.20
CA SER A 221 -17.83 -10.52 3.84
C SER A 221 -17.84 -9.00 3.76
N ALA A 222 -17.06 -8.46 2.83
CA ALA A 222 -17.05 -7.04 2.49
C ALA A 222 -17.58 -6.84 1.07
N ALA A 223 -18.68 -6.09 0.91
CA ALA A 223 -19.15 -5.64 -0.40
C ALA A 223 -18.56 -4.26 -0.70
N LEU A 224 -17.57 -4.21 -1.57
CA LEU A 224 -16.74 -3.03 -1.80
C LEU A 224 -17.30 -2.16 -2.93
N ASP A 225 -17.13 -0.84 -2.78
CA ASP A 225 -17.32 0.17 -3.83
C ASP A 225 -16.21 1.22 -3.71
N VAL A 226 -15.04 0.90 -4.25
CA VAL A 226 -13.84 1.73 -4.18
C VAL A 226 -13.64 2.44 -5.51
N ASN A 227 -13.43 3.75 -5.45
CA ASN A 227 -13.03 4.60 -6.56
C ASN A 227 -11.98 5.60 -6.06
N LEU A 228 -10.71 5.21 -6.17
CA LEU A 228 -9.57 6.00 -5.70
C LEU A 228 -8.65 6.38 -6.86
N THR A 229 -8.17 7.62 -6.82
CA THR A 229 -7.10 8.12 -7.67
C THR A 229 -5.83 8.17 -6.84
N VAL A 230 -4.80 7.46 -7.31
CA VAL A 230 -3.50 7.42 -6.66
C VAL A 230 -2.55 8.37 -7.37
N SER A 231 -1.84 9.18 -6.59
CA SER A 231 -0.74 10.02 -7.05
C SER A 231 0.55 9.64 -6.34
N LEU A 232 1.66 9.67 -7.07
CA LEU A 232 2.99 9.26 -6.68
C LEU A 232 4.00 10.21 -7.35
N GLY A 233 5.00 10.60 -6.59
CA GLY A 233 6.15 11.33 -7.08
C GLY A 233 7.42 10.85 -6.42
N LEU A 234 8.52 10.89 -7.16
CA LEU A 234 9.83 10.45 -6.74
C LEU A 234 10.87 11.48 -7.15
N VAL A 235 11.73 11.84 -6.21
CA VAL A 235 13.00 12.50 -6.49
C VAL A 235 14.07 11.71 -5.74
N VAL A 236 15.05 11.17 -6.45
CA VAL A 236 16.21 10.54 -5.85
C VAL A 236 17.46 10.92 -6.61
N ALA A 237 18.49 11.36 -5.89
CA ALA A 237 19.78 11.68 -6.46
C ALA A 237 20.92 11.19 -5.58
N GLY A 238 22.05 10.95 -6.22
CA GLY A 238 23.21 10.40 -5.53
C GLY A 238 24.37 10.11 -6.45
N THR A 239 25.21 9.18 -6.01
CA THR A 239 26.30 8.62 -6.79
C THR A 239 26.10 7.14 -6.96
N VAL A 240 26.28 6.64 -8.18
CA VAL A 240 26.32 5.21 -8.47
C VAL A 240 27.73 4.66 -8.28
N ILE A 241 28.75 5.51 -8.45
CA ILE A 241 30.16 5.21 -8.19
C ILE A 241 30.76 6.36 -7.36
N PRO A 242 31.19 6.13 -6.10
CA PRO A 242 30.73 5.02 -5.24
C PRO A 242 29.22 5.12 -4.96
N ALA A 243 28.58 4.00 -4.65
CA ALA A 243 27.14 3.95 -4.36
C ALA A 243 26.79 4.76 -3.09
N ASN A 244 25.97 5.79 -3.25
CA ASN A 244 25.42 6.58 -2.15
C ASN A 244 24.16 7.34 -2.61
N ILE A 245 23.17 7.48 -1.74
CA ILE A 245 22.04 8.40 -1.95
C ILE A 245 22.33 9.68 -1.18
N THR A 246 22.18 10.84 -1.83
CA THR A 246 22.37 12.16 -1.21
C THR A 246 21.10 12.96 -1.13
N GLU A 247 20.09 12.61 -1.92
CA GLU A 247 18.78 13.24 -1.95
C GLU A 247 17.72 12.19 -2.20
N PHE A 248 16.64 12.26 -1.43
CA PHE A 248 15.52 11.34 -1.53
C PHE A 248 14.26 12.04 -1.04
N ALA A 249 13.22 12.01 -1.87
CA ALA A 249 11.87 12.39 -1.52
C ALA A 249 10.88 11.51 -2.28
N VAL A 250 9.90 10.97 -1.57
CA VAL A 250 8.73 10.31 -2.14
C VAL A 250 7.49 11.02 -1.64
N PHE A 251 6.56 11.25 -2.56
CA PHE A 251 5.23 11.73 -2.26
C PHE A 251 4.22 10.68 -2.72
N ALA A 252 3.19 10.46 -1.90
CA ALA A 252 2.03 9.68 -2.25
C ALA A 252 0.77 10.49 -1.93
N GLY A 253 -0.24 10.42 -2.78
CA GLY A 253 -1.52 11.03 -2.53
C GLY A 253 -2.69 10.16 -2.95
N LEU A 254 -3.79 10.30 -2.23
CA LEU A 254 -5.04 9.56 -2.42
C LEU A 254 -6.21 10.56 -2.47
N ASP A 255 -7.06 10.39 -3.47
CA ASP A 255 -8.26 11.18 -3.68
C ASP A 255 -9.40 10.27 -4.15
N GLY A 256 -10.59 10.38 -3.58
CA GLY A 256 -11.77 9.67 -4.05
C GLY A 256 -12.64 9.12 -2.92
N THR A 257 -13.30 8.00 -3.19
CA THR A 257 -14.23 7.36 -2.25
C THR A 257 -13.84 5.91 -2.05
N ALA A 258 -13.81 5.47 -0.80
CA ALA A 258 -13.68 4.07 -0.42
C ALA A 258 -14.96 3.68 0.32
N GLY A 259 -15.86 2.99 -0.39
CA GLY A 259 -17.07 2.42 0.16
C GLY A 259 -16.94 0.92 0.41
N GLY A 260 -17.63 0.43 1.42
CA GLY A 260 -17.59 -0.98 1.77
C GLY A 260 -18.68 -1.35 2.76
N ARG A 261 -19.46 -2.37 2.47
CA ARG A 261 -20.43 -2.91 3.43
C ARG A 261 -19.86 -4.15 4.08
N LEU A 262 -19.58 -4.06 5.38
CA LEU A 262 -19.21 -5.19 6.19
C LEU A 262 -20.47 -5.95 6.61
N GLU A 263 -20.54 -7.22 6.23
CA GLU A 263 -21.62 -8.12 6.62
C GLU A 263 -21.06 -9.21 7.52
N VAL A 264 -21.65 -9.39 8.69
CA VAL A 264 -21.26 -10.40 9.69
C VAL A 264 -22.48 -11.21 10.08
N ASP A 265 -22.37 -12.53 9.97
CA ASP A 265 -23.34 -13.49 10.47
C ASP A 265 -22.66 -14.38 11.52
N ALA A 266 -23.17 -14.36 12.74
CA ALA A 266 -22.59 -15.07 13.88
C ALA A 266 -23.66 -15.84 14.66
N SER A 267 -23.43 -17.12 14.89
CA SER A 267 -24.22 -18.00 15.79
C SER A 267 -23.35 -18.72 16.83
N ALA A 268 -22.08 -18.33 16.93
CA ALA A 268 -21.07 -18.96 17.78
C ALA A 268 -20.70 -18.08 18.99
N LEU A 269 -20.34 -18.72 20.11
CA LEU A 269 -19.93 -18.07 21.35
C LEU A 269 -18.41 -18.01 21.44
N GLY A 270 -17.87 -16.89 21.93
CA GLY A 270 -16.46 -16.75 22.27
C GLY A 270 -15.81 -15.47 21.74
N THR A 271 -14.51 -15.38 21.95
CA THR A 271 -13.65 -14.34 21.39
C THR A 271 -13.00 -14.87 20.12
N TYR A 272 -13.08 -14.12 19.03
CA TYR A 272 -12.50 -14.48 17.75
C TYR A 272 -11.86 -13.27 17.09
N SER A 273 -10.69 -13.47 16.52
CA SER A 273 -9.98 -12.49 15.69
C SER A 273 -9.56 -13.19 14.40
N THR A 274 -9.84 -12.58 13.26
CA THR A 274 -9.34 -13.08 11.98
C THR A 274 -7.85 -12.82 11.80
N GLY A 275 -7.30 -11.83 12.51
CA GLY A 275 -6.13 -11.08 12.03
C GLY A 275 -6.41 -10.36 10.71
N GLU A 276 -5.39 -9.74 10.12
CA GLU A 276 -5.51 -9.12 8.81
C GLU A 276 -5.63 -10.17 7.71
N VAL A 277 -6.68 -10.06 6.89
CA VAL A 277 -6.92 -10.88 5.71
C VAL A 277 -6.80 -10.00 4.47
N SER A 278 -5.86 -10.31 3.57
CA SER A 278 -5.73 -9.63 2.29
C SER A 278 -6.92 -9.98 1.39
N LEU A 279 -7.73 -8.98 1.08
CA LEU A 279 -8.89 -9.09 0.19
C LEU A 279 -8.51 -8.84 -1.26
N TYR A 280 -7.65 -7.85 -1.50
CA TYR A 280 -7.22 -7.43 -2.83
C TYR A 280 -5.77 -6.93 -2.80
N SER A 281 -5.04 -7.15 -3.89
CA SER A 281 -3.67 -6.67 -4.06
C SER A 281 -3.41 -6.41 -5.53
N VAL A 282 -2.85 -5.24 -5.84
CA VAL A 282 -2.45 -4.86 -7.20
C VAL A 282 -1.15 -4.09 -7.19
N ALA A 283 -0.22 -4.50 -8.05
CA ALA A 283 0.98 -3.72 -8.33
C ALA A 283 0.61 -2.53 -9.22
N LEU A 284 1.01 -1.33 -8.80
CA LEU A 284 0.86 -0.11 -9.58
C LEU A 284 2.11 0.10 -10.45
N ALA A 285 2.02 0.97 -11.45
CA ALA A 285 3.17 1.29 -12.29
C ALA A 285 4.28 1.93 -11.45
N GLY A 286 5.48 1.35 -11.51
CA GLY A 286 6.66 1.79 -10.77
C GLY A 286 7.76 2.31 -11.68
N VAL A 287 8.87 2.71 -11.06
CA VAL A 287 10.10 3.13 -11.74
C VAL A 287 11.17 2.09 -11.46
N ASP A 288 11.74 1.48 -12.49
CA ASP A 288 12.84 0.53 -12.34
C ASP A 288 14.04 0.97 -13.17
N VAL A 289 15.12 1.33 -12.49
CA VAL A 289 16.43 1.63 -13.08
C VAL A 289 17.40 0.58 -12.55
N PRO A 290 17.52 -0.58 -13.21
CA PRO A 290 18.19 -1.72 -12.60
C PRO A 290 19.65 -1.43 -12.29
N GLY A 291 20.10 -1.90 -11.13
CA GLY A 291 21.43 -1.60 -10.60
C GLY A 291 21.56 -0.25 -9.88
N ILE A 292 20.61 0.67 -10.04
CA ILE A 292 20.64 2.01 -9.44
C ILE A 292 19.52 2.17 -8.42
N PHE A 293 18.26 2.14 -8.86
CA PHE A 293 17.11 2.40 -8.01
C PHE A 293 15.83 1.80 -8.58
N THR A 294 15.00 1.22 -7.71
CA THR A 294 13.67 0.71 -8.05
C THR A 294 12.66 1.23 -7.05
N LEU A 295 11.54 1.73 -7.55
CA LEU A 295 10.34 2.12 -6.82
C LEU A 295 9.18 1.23 -7.30
N GLY A 296 8.66 0.40 -6.41
CA GLY A 296 7.55 -0.53 -6.67
C GLY A 296 6.34 -0.19 -5.81
N PRO A 297 5.33 0.52 -6.34
CA PRO A 297 4.12 0.84 -5.60
C PRO A 297 3.13 -0.33 -5.64
N MET A 298 2.48 -0.58 -4.51
CA MET A 298 1.49 -1.63 -4.33
C MET A 298 0.27 -1.06 -3.60
N PHE A 299 -0.92 -1.40 -4.08
CA PHE A 299 -2.13 -1.15 -3.33
C PHE A 299 -2.67 -2.49 -2.82
N ASP A 300 -2.84 -2.57 -1.51
CA ASP A 300 -3.45 -3.70 -0.83
C ASP A 300 -4.71 -3.25 -0.11
N LEU A 301 -5.67 -4.16 -0.01
CA LEU A 301 -6.87 -4.00 0.80
C LEU A 301 -6.93 -5.15 1.78
N TYR A 302 -6.86 -4.83 3.07
CA TYR A 302 -7.00 -5.80 4.13
C TYR A 302 -8.38 -5.65 4.79
N ALA A 303 -8.86 -6.73 5.40
CA ALA A 303 -9.96 -6.67 6.34
C ALA A 303 -9.63 -7.49 7.58
N GLN A 304 -10.14 -7.05 8.71
CA GLN A 304 -10.00 -7.74 9.99
C GLN A 304 -11.35 -7.69 10.71
N VAL A 305 -11.69 -8.77 11.41
CA VAL A 305 -12.86 -8.83 12.28
C VAL A 305 -12.43 -9.36 13.63
N ASP A 306 -12.70 -8.57 14.65
CA ASP A 306 -12.56 -8.90 16.06
C ASP A 306 -13.95 -8.98 16.68
N SER A 307 -14.22 -10.05 17.42
CA SER A 307 -15.54 -10.26 18.01
C SER A 307 -15.44 -10.93 19.37
N THR A 308 -16.34 -10.53 20.26
CA THR A 308 -16.59 -11.17 21.55
C THR A 308 -18.10 -11.36 21.67
N ILE A 309 -18.58 -12.59 21.56
CA ILE A 309 -20.03 -12.89 21.61
C ILE A 309 -20.30 -13.82 22.78
N ALA A 310 -21.06 -13.36 23.78
CA ALA A 310 -21.42 -14.16 24.95
C ALA A 310 -22.63 -15.08 24.67
N SER A 311 -23.60 -14.61 23.88
CA SER A 311 -24.68 -15.43 23.33
C SER A 311 -25.37 -14.83 22.11
N GLY A 312 -25.70 -15.65 21.11
CA GLY A 312 -26.72 -15.30 20.10
C GLY A 312 -26.50 -15.70 18.66
N ASP A 313 -27.62 -15.60 17.91
CA ASP A 313 -27.66 -15.53 16.47
C ASP A 313 -27.81 -14.04 16.06
N LEU A 314 -26.81 -13.52 15.37
CA LEU A 314 -26.66 -12.13 15.01
C LEU A 314 -26.34 -11.99 13.52
N THR A 315 -27.09 -11.12 12.84
CA THR A 315 -26.75 -10.63 11.50
C THR A 315 -26.55 -9.12 11.57
N LEU A 316 -25.36 -8.67 11.18
CA LEU A 316 -24.95 -7.27 11.12
C LEU A 316 -24.57 -6.91 9.69
N GLY A 317 -25.01 -5.73 9.25
CA GLY A 317 -24.52 -5.10 8.03
C GLY A 317 -24.30 -3.62 8.26
N VAL A 318 -23.05 -3.17 8.15
CA VAL A 318 -22.65 -1.76 8.32
C VAL A 318 -21.97 -1.28 7.05
N ASP A 319 -22.43 -0.16 6.50
CA ASP A 319 -21.71 0.54 5.45
C ASP A 319 -20.59 1.38 6.07
N LEU A 320 -19.37 1.18 5.58
CA LEU A 320 -18.11 1.83 5.89
C LEU A 320 -17.72 2.65 4.66
N ASP A 321 -18.39 3.78 4.49
CA ASP A 321 -18.18 4.66 3.34
C ASP A 321 -17.39 5.90 3.77
N TYR A 322 -16.29 6.16 3.07
CA TYR A 322 -15.40 7.28 3.36
C TYR A 322 -15.05 8.04 2.09
N ALA A 323 -15.08 9.37 2.20
CA ALA A 323 -14.48 10.25 1.22
C ALA A 323 -13.09 10.68 1.70
N VAL A 324 -12.12 10.55 0.79
CA VAL A 324 -10.73 10.99 0.96
C VAL A 324 -10.52 12.17 0.03
N ASP A 325 -10.28 13.34 0.61
CA ASP A 325 -10.04 14.60 -0.11
C ASP A 325 -8.58 15.02 0.08
N ASN A 326 -7.81 14.95 -0.98
CA ASN A 326 -6.44 15.42 -1.09
C ASN A 326 -5.55 14.90 0.06
N ALA A 327 -5.65 13.61 0.37
CA ALA A 327 -4.74 12.98 1.31
C ALA A 327 -3.34 12.92 0.68
N ARG A 328 -2.34 13.48 1.36
CA ARG A 328 -0.96 13.54 0.91
C ARG A 328 -0.02 13.08 2.02
N ALA A 329 0.98 12.32 1.63
CA ALA A 329 2.08 11.89 2.48
C ALA A 329 3.41 12.21 1.81
N TYR A 330 4.36 12.71 2.60
CA TYR A 330 5.72 13.05 2.15
C TYR A 330 6.75 12.35 3.02
N ILE A 331 7.74 11.69 2.40
CA ILE A 331 8.87 11.07 3.10
C ILE A 331 10.19 11.50 2.45
N PRO A 332 11.21 11.89 3.24
CA PRO A 332 11.18 12.07 4.69
C PRO A 332 10.34 13.29 5.10
N ALA A 333 9.67 13.24 6.25
CA ALA A 333 8.76 14.31 6.70
C ALA A 333 9.48 15.64 7.03
N LYS A 334 10.79 15.59 7.25
CA LYS A 334 11.60 16.76 7.59
C LYS A 334 11.76 17.66 6.36
N ASP A 335 11.43 18.95 6.55
CA ASP A 335 11.51 20.00 5.51
C ASP A 335 10.48 19.88 4.37
N GLN A 336 9.51 18.97 4.49
CA GLN A 336 8.39 18.80 3.55
C GLN A 336 7.09 19.45 4.06
N PRO A 337 6.08 19.69 3.19
CA PRO A 337 4.73 20.02 3.64
C PRO A 337 4.23 18.95 4.63
N ALA A 338 3.41 19.36 5.59
CA ALA A 338 2.81 18.40 6.51
C ALA A 338 1.95 17.40 5.72
N SER A 339 2.18 16.10 5.94
CA SER A 339 1.25 15.06 5.53
C SER A 339 -0.12 15.32 6.15
N GLY A 340 -1.19 15.12 5.39
CA GLY A 340 -2.54 15.46 5.80
C GLY A 340 -3.56 15.23 4.71
N GLY A 341 -4.84 15.45 5.00
CA GLY A 341 -5.94 15.25 4.07
C GLY A 341 -7.28 15.50 4.75
N GLY A 342 -8.32 15.63 3.95
CA GLY A 342 -9.70 15.55 4.40
C GLY A 342 -10.14 14.10 4.45
N PHE A 343 -10.59 13.65 5.61
CA PHE A 343 -11.19 12.33 5.80
C PHE A 343 -12.56 12.55 6.40
N THR A 344 -13.60 12.21 5.65
CA THR A 344 -14.97 12.37 6.11
C THR A 344 -15.73 11.07 5.88
N PRO A 345 -16.34 10.51 6.94
CA PRO A 345 -17.35 9.47 6.76
C PRO A 345 -18.46 9.98 5.83
N ASP A 346 -18.87 9.15 4.88
CA ASP A 346 -20.08 9.36 4.08
C ASP A 346 -21.29 8.69 4.78
N ASP A 347 -22.48 8.78 4.16
CA ASP A 347 -23.76 8.34 4.74
C ASP A 347 -23.79 6.82 5.03
N SER A 348 -23.30 6.45 6.22
CA SER A 348 -23.15 5.07 6.68
C SER A 348 -24.51 4.47 7.04
N LYS A 349 -25.00 3.52 6.25
CA LYS A 349 -26.26 2.81 6.54
C LYS A 349 -25.99 1.59 7.41
N LEU A 350 -26.86 1.42 8.41
CA LEU A 350 -26.82 0.31 9.36
C LEU A 350 -28.05 -0.57 9.15
N THR A 351 -27.84 -1.89 9.15
CA THR A 351 -28.89 -2.90 9.29
C THR A 351 -28.47 -3.92 10.33
N LEU A 352 -29.39 -4.22 11.25
CA LEU A 352 -29.18 -5.22 12.28
C LEU A 352 -30.42 -6.12 12.39
N SER A 353 -30.18 -7.42 12.51
CA SER A 353 -31.20 -8.38 12.88
C SER A 353 -30.69 -9.36 13.94
N VAL A 354 -31.44 -9.48 15.04
CA VAL A 354 -31.18 -10.43 16.13
C VAL A 354 -32.42 -11.30 16.31
N LEU A 355 -32.23 -12.62 16.25
CA LEU A 355 -33.32 -13.60 16.39
C LEU A 355 -33.75 -13.79 17.87
N PRO A 356 -35.03 -14.09 18.16
CA PRO A 356 -35.54 -14.16 19.52
C PRO A 356 -35.08 -15.44 20.24
N SER A 357 -34.29 -15.30 21.32
CA SER A 357 -34.15 -16.22 22.47
C SER A 357 -32.87 -15.99 23.29
N VAL A 358 -32.22 -14.83 23.15
CA VAL A 358 -30.80 -14.67 23.48
C VAL A 358 -30.54 -13.50 24.43
N ILE A 359 -29.65 -13.67 25.42
CA ILE A 359 -28.94 -12.57 26.08
C ILE A 359 -27.77 -12.17 25.16
N ALA A 360 -27.87 -11.08 24.42
CA ALA A 360 -26.80 -10.70 23.49
C ALA A 360 -25.90 -9.67 24.16
N ASN A 361 -24.84 -10.17 24.82
CA ASN A 361 -23.77 -9.34 25.35
C ASN A 361 -22.53 -9.58 24.49
N GLY A 362 -21.97 -8.54 23.91
CA GLY A 362 -20.83 -8.69 23.04
C GLY A 362 -20.44 -7.44 22.29
N SER A 363 -19.26 -7.49 21.70
CA SER A 363 -18.74 -6.44 20.84
C SER A 363 -18.23 -7.07 19.55
N ILE A 364 -18.54 -6.47 18.41
CA ILE A 364 -17.99 -6.87 17.10
C ILE A 364 -17.40 -5.64 16.45
N THR A 365 -16.10 -5.67 16.22
CA THR A 365 -15.37 -4.66 15.48
C THR A 365 -14.92 -5.25 14.15
N GLY A 366 -15.26 -4.58 13.07
CA GLY A 366 -14.67 -4.88 11.77
C GLY A 366 -13.85 -3.71 11.26
N HIS A 367 -12.78 -4.05 10.57
CA HIS A 367 -11.83 -3.13 9.96
C HIS A 367 -11.75 -3.39 8.46
N LEU A 368 -11.68 -2.31 7.69
CA LEU A 368 -11.34 -2.31 6.27
C LEU A 368 -10.15 -1.37 6.10
N ILE A 369 -9.01 -1.92 5.67
CA ILE A 369 -7.73 -1.24 5.72
C ILE A 369 -7.13 -1.15 4.31
N PRO A 370 -7.47 -0.11 3.52
CA PRO A 370 -6.69 0.25 2.35
C PRO A 370 -5.26 0.66 2.74
N GLN A 371 -4.28 0.06 2.06
CA GLN A 371 -2.86 0.35 2.23
C GLN A 371 -2.23 0.65 0.86
N LEU A 372 -1.61 1.82 0.74
CA LEU A 372 -0.72 2.13 -0.38
C LEU A 372 0.72 2.03 0.11
N SER A 373 1.45 1.02 -0.35
CA SER A 373 2.87 0.88 -0.05
C SER A 373 3.77 1.17 -1.25
N VAL A 374 4.99 1.60 -0.96
CA VAL A 374 6.01 1.96 -1.94
C VAL A 374 7.30 1.29 -1.51
N GLY A 375 7.63 0.18 -2.18
CA GLY A 375 8.89 -0.53 -2.00
C GLY A 375 10.03 0.22 -2.69
N LEU A 376 11.12 0.43 -1.96
CA LEU A 376 12.31 1.15 -2.39
C LEU A 376 13.51 0.22 -2.35
N ASN A 377 14.23 0.12 -3.46
CA ASN A 377 15.44 -0.68 -3.56
C ASN A 377 16.54 0.14 -4.24
N ALA A 378 17.63 0.37 -3.55
CA ALA A 378 18.79 1.07 -4.09
C ALA A 378 19.97 0.13 -4.30
N PHE A 379 20.63 0.29 -5.44
CA PHE A 379 21.85 -0.40 -5.83
C PHE A 379 21.79 -1.92 -5.73
N SER A 380 20.68 -2.52 -6.16
CA SER A 380 20.46 -3.98 -6.13
C SER A 380 20.43 -4.57 -4.70
N GLY A 381 19.71 -3.89 -3.80
CA GLY A 381 19.47 -4.36 -2.43
C GLY A 381 20.55 -3.98 -1.43
N ILE A 382 21.45 -3.05 -1.77
CA ILE A 382 22.40 -2.50 -0.78
C ILE A 382 21.65 -1.70 0.28
N ALA A 383 20.58 -1.00 -0.11
CA ALA A 383 19.67 -0.33 0.78
C ALA A 383 18.23 -0.58 0.32
N THR A 384 17.35 -0.88 1.27
CA THR A 384 15.94 -1.20 1.00
C THR A 384 15.08 -0.59 2.07
N ALA A 385 13.98 0.00 1.67
CA ALA A 385 12.97 0.51 2.58
C ALA A 385 11.59 0.34 1.97
N GLU A 386 10.56 0.39 2.80
CA GLU A 386 9.17 0.45 2.42
C GLU A 386 8.54 1.65 3.12
N VAL A 387 7.75 2.39 2.36
CA VAL A 387 6.91 3.47 2.88
C VAL A 387 5.47 3.07 2.66
N TYR A 388 4.61 3.22 3.64
CA TYR A 388 3.20 2.86 3.50
C TYR A 388 2.27 3.90 4.11
N LEU A 389 1.13 4.11 3.46
CA LEU A 389 0.02 4.91 3.95
C LEU A 389 -1.17 3.97 4.20
N ASN A 390 -1.56 3.86 5.46
CA ASN A 390 -2.64 2.99 5.91
C ASN A 390 -3.85 3.83 6.30
N LEU A 391 -5.02 3.44 5.80
CA LEU A 391 -6.32 4.00 6.13
C LEU A 391 -7.12 2.89 6.83
N ASP A 392 -7.13 2.84 8.15
CA ASP A 392 -7.94 1.87 8.90
C ASP A 392 -9.32 2.46 9.18
N ALA A 393 -10.31 2.01 8.42
CA ALA A 393 -11.71 2.31 8.65
C ALA A 393 -12.35 1.19 9.48
N SER A 394 -12.99 1.55 10.60
CA SER A 394 -13.57 0.57 11.51
C SER A 394 -15.04 0.84 11.84
N ALA A 395 -15.78 -0.21 12.14
CA ALA A 395 -17.10 -0.15 12.76
C ALA A 395 -17.19 -1.13 13.93
N THR A 396 -17.59 -0.62 15.08
CA THR A 396 -17.81 -1.39 16.30
C THR A 396 -19.30 -1.43 16.61
N LEU A 397 -19.85 -2.62 16.78
CA LEU A 397 -21.19 -2.86 17.32
C LEU A 397 -21.04 -3.34 18.76
N ASP A 398 -21.60 -2.57 19.69
CA ASP A 398 -21.71 -2.96 21.09
C ASP A 398 -23.14 -3.37 21.43
N LEU A 399 -23.27 -4.57 21.99
CA LEU A 399 -24.52 -5.19 22.38
C LEU A 399 -24.52 -5.43 23.90
N ASP A 400 -25.51 -4.88 24.58
CA ASP A 400 -25.84 -5.20 25.97
C ASP A 400 -27.35 -5.42 26.08
N LEU A 401 -27.82 -6.59 25.59
CA LEU A 401 -29.25 -6.92 25.51
C LEU A 401 -29.60 -8.07 26.46
N THR A 402 -30.48 -7.77 27.41
CA THR A 402 -30.90 -8.65 28.50
C THR A 402 -32.38 -9.04 28.37
N ALA A 403 -32.74 -9.93 27.42
CA ALA A 403 -34.01 -10.68 27.42
C ALA A 403 -34.15 -11.60 26.18
N SER A 404 -34.93 -12.68 26.29
CA SER A 404 -35.19 -13.67 25.24
C SER A 404 -36.12 -13.19 24.11
N ALA A 405 -35.81 -12.06 23.47
CA ALA A 405 -36.66 -11.45 22.42
C ALA A 405 -35.85 -10.96 21.21
N SER A 406 -36.53 -10.80 20.08
CA SER A 406 -35.96 -10.34 18.81
C SER A 406 -35.81 -8.83 18.80
N ALA A 407 -34.70 -8.33 18.28
CA ALA A 407 -34.47 -6.92 18.01
C ALA A 407 -34.06 -6.75 16.54
N SER A 408 -34.60 -5.73 15.90
CA SER A 408 -34.16 -5.33 14.56
C SER A 408 -34.15 -3.82 14.48
N THR A 409 -33.09 -3.27 13.88
CA THR A 409 -33.00 -1.84 13.58
C THR A 409 -32.42 -1.62 12.20
N SER A 410 -32.82 -0.53 11.57
CA SER A 410 -32.30 -0.07 10.29
C SER A 410 -32.35 1.44 10.25
N THR A 411 -31.26 2.11 9.87
CA THR A 411 -31.25 3.57 9.73
C THR A 411 -32.01 4.05 8.48
N SER A 412 -32.40 3.12 7.59
CA SER A 412 -32.96 3.40 6.26
C SER A 412 -34.49 3.25 6.12
N GLY A 413 -35.27 3.18 7.21
CA GLY A 413 -36.73 3.39 7.11
C GLY A 413 -37.68 2.71 8.11
N ASN A 414 -37.20 1.91 9.06
CA ASN A 414 -38.05 1.35 10.12
C ASN A 414 -37.65 1.88 11.49
N ALA A 415 -38.63 2.32 12.28
CA ALA A 415 -38.41 2.61 13.70
C ALA A 415 -37.91 1.33 14.40
N ALA A 416 -36.88 1.48 15.24
CA ALA A 416 -36.37 0.38 16.06
C ALA A 416 -37.53 -0.28 16.82
N SER A 417 -37.63 -1.60 16.73
CA SER A 417 -38.67 -2.36 17.40
C SER A 417 -38.04 -3.52 18.15
N GLY A 418 -38.30 -3.59 19.46
CA GLY A 418 -37.76 -4.60 20.34
C GLY A 418 -38.66 -4.77 21.56
N SER A 419 -38.69 -5.99 22.11
CA SER A 419 -39.32 -6.29 23.42
C SER A 419 -38.27 -6.71 24.46
N VAL A 420 -37.05 -6.20 24.26
CA VAL A 420 -35.85 -6.50 25.05
C VAL A 420 -35.59 -5.39 26.07
N ASP A 421 -34.80 -5.67 27.09
CA ASP A 421 -34.22 -4.68 28.00
C ASP A 421 -32.73 -4.54 27.63
N GLY A 422 -32.18 -3.33 27.56
CA GLY A 422 -30.76 -3.11 27.28
C GLY A 422 -30.45 -2.20 26.10
N CYS A 423 -29.17 -1.99 25.84
CA CYS A 423 -28.67 -0.99 24.89
C CYS A 423 -27.93 -1.62 23.71
N LEU A 424 -27.93 -0.88 22.62
CA LEU A 424 -27.21 -1.18 21.41
C LEU A 424 -26.54 0.09 20.91
N GLY A 425 -25.22 0.02 20.75
CA GLY A 425 -24.37 1.10 20.24
C GLY A 425 -23.68 0.69 18.95
N VAL A 426 -23.49 1.64 18.04
CA VAL A 426 -22.62 1.50 16.87
C VAL A 426 -21.72 2.71 16.80
N ASP A 427 -20.42 2.45 16.81
CA ASP A 427 -19.36 3.42 16.62
C ASP A 427 -18.68 3.15 15.27
N VAL A 428 -18.27 4.22 14.59
CA VAL A 428 -17.39 4.13 13.43
C VAL A 428 -16.12 4.91 13.69
N GLY A 429 -15.00 4.40 13.19
CA GLY A 429 -13.67 4.98 13.37
C GLY A 429 -12.95 5.13 12.04
N ILE A 430 -11.98 6.03 12.02
CA ILE A 430 -10.96 6.07 10.98
C ILE A 430 -9.61 6.46 11.60
N ALA A 431 -8.57 5.71 11.26
CA ALA A 431 -7.19 6.03 11.60
C ALA A 431 -6.36 6.07 10.32
N VAL A 432 -5.54 7.11 10.18
CA VAL A 432 -4.64 7.29 9.03
C VAL A 432 -3.22 7.33 9.56
N ASN A 433 -2.41 6.38 9.14
CA ASN A 433 -1.03 6.25 9.58
C ASN A 433 -0.09 6.24 8.37
N LEU A 434 1.01 6.99 8.50
CA LEU A 434 2.13 6.93 7.57
C LEU A 434 3.27 6.16 8.24
N GLY A 435 3.64 5.03 7.67
CA GLY A 435 4.77 4.24 8.14
C GLY A 435 5.95 4.26 7.19
N ALA A 436 7.13 4.05 7.75
CA ALA A 436 8.34 3.76 6.99
C ALA A 436 9.16 2.70 7.73
N GLU A 437 9.60 1.68 7.01
CA GLU A 437 10.44 0.62 7.53
C GLU A 437 11.65 0.36 6.62
N GLY A 438 12.81 0.08 7.22
CA GLY A 438 14.01 -0.39 6.53
C GLY A 438 15.23 0.49 6.75
N ASP A 439 16.14 0.45 5.79
CA ASP A 439 17.36 1.26 5.78
C ASP A 439 17.59 1.81 4.38
N LEU A 440 17.45 3.13 4.24
CA LEU A 440 17.73 3.86 3.02
C LEU A 440 18.74 4.99 3.29
N PHE A 441 20.00 4.64 3.49
CA PHE A 441 21.12 5.58 3.64
C PHE A 441 20.88 6.68 4.68
N GLY A 442 20.12 6.38 5.76
CA GLY A 442 19.78 7.32 6.82
C GLY A 442 18.63 8.28 6.53
N PHE A 443 17.99 8.20 5.35
CA PHE A 443 16.71 8.87 5.07
C PHE A 443 15.55 8.15 5.75
N ILE A 444 15.61 6.82 5.75
CA ILE A 444 14.73 5.92 6.50
C ILE A 444 15.65 5.02 7.31
N SER A 445 15.37 4.88 8.61
CA SER A 445 16.15 4.02 9.49
C SER A 445 15.27 3.40 10.56
N GLY A 446 15.17 2.08 10.58
CA GLY A 446 14.34 1.36 11.53
C GLY A 446 12.91 1.25 11.04
N SER A 447 11.95 1.19 11.96
CA SER A 447 10.52 1.15 11.68
C SER A 447 9.86 2.25 12.51
N GLU A 448 9.18 3.17 11.84
CA GLU A 448 8.49 4.30 12.46
C GLU A 448 7.11 4.46 11.83
N GLU A 449 6.13 4.78 12.68
CA GLU A 449 4.76 5.05 12.27
C GLU A 449 4.34 6.42 12.81
N TYR A 450 3.72 7.20 11.93
CA TYR A 450 3.34 8.58 12.16
C TYR A 450 1.82 8.70 11.98
N PRO A 451 1.04 8.86 13.07
CA PRO A 451 -0.39 9.09 12.95
C PRO A 451 -0.64 10.44 12.28
N ILE A 452 -1.31 10.42 11.13
CA ILE A 452 -1.73 11.62 10.39
C ILE A 452 -3.08 12.10 10.92
N TYR A 453 -4.02 11.18 11.10
CA TYR A 453 -5.38 11.48 11.50
C TYR A 453 -5.97 10.33 12.32
N SER A 454 -6.85 10.66 13.26
CA SER A 454 -7.68 9.69 13.97
C SER A 454 -9.00 10.36 14.34
N GLY A 455 -10.11 9.67 14.10
CA GLY A 455 -11.45 10.10 14.46
C GLY A 455 -12.33 8.90 14.79
N GLU A 456 -13.21 9.07 15.77
CA GLU A 456 -14.21 8.10 16.18
C GLU A 456 -15.54 8.82 16.41
N TRP A 457 -16.63 8.19 16.02
CA TRP A 457 -17.98 8.77 16.08
C TRP A 457 -19.01 7.70 16.46
N GLU A 458 -19.82 8.00 17.47
CA GLU A 458 -21.03 7.24 17.77
C GLU A 458 -22.09 7.59 16.71
N VAL A 459 -22.41 6.62 15.85
CA VAL A 459 -23.38 6.83 14.75
C VAL A 459 -24.79 6.42 15.14
N TYR A 460 -24.93 5.54 16.13
CA TYR A 460 -26.22 5.05 16.57
C TYR A 460 -26.15 4.54 18.01
N GLU A 461 -27.04 5.00 18.87
CA GLU A 461 -27.29 4.39 20.17
C GLU A 461 -28.80 4.26 20.40
N THR A 462 -29.25 3.11 20.87
CA THR A 462 -30.63 2.93 21.33
C THR A 462 -30.69 2.00 22.53
N CYS A 463 -31.52 2.38 23.51
CA CYS A 463 -31.81 1.55 24.67
C CYS A 463 -33.31 1.21 24.71
N PHE A 464 -33.60 -0.03 25.07
CA PHE A 464 -34.95 -0.54 25.23
C PHE A 464 -35.21 -0.75 26.73
N ASP A 465 -36.27 -0.14 27.28
CA ASP A 465 -36.68 -0.33 28.68
C ASP A 465 -37.97 -1.15 28.78
N GLN A 466 -37.96 -2.23 29.57
CA GLN A 466 -39.19 -2.94 29.96
C GLN A 466 -39.94 -2.20 31.08
N THR A 467 -40.59 -1.07 30.78
CA THR A 467 -41.67 -0.53 31.66
C THR A 467 -42.94 -0.12 30.92
N SER A 468 -43.68 -1.13 30.47
CA SER A 468 -45.15 -1.05 30.33
C SER A 468 -45.85 -1.78 31.48
N GLY A 469 -45.65 -1.29 32.71
CA GLY A 469 -46.56 -1.59 33.83
C GLY A 469 -47.67 -0.56 33.88
N SER A 470 -48.80 -0.79 33.20
CA SER A 470 -49.98 0.08 33.31
C SER A 470 -50.41 0.19 34.78
N ARG A 471 -50.03 1.26 35.48
CA ARG A 471 -50.67 1.61 36.76
C ARG A 471 -52.07 2.11 36.43
N ARG A 472 -53.06 1.25 36.65
CA ARG A 472 -54.48 1.63 36.71
C ARG A 472 -54.60 2.91 37.53
N ARG A 473 -55.10 3.98 36.93
CA ARG A 473 -55.57 5.19 37.63
C ARG A 473 -56.53 4.76 38.74
N ARG A 474 -56.07 4.82 39.99
CA ARG A 474 -56.95 4.90 41.16
C ARG A 474 -56.85 6.33 41.65
N GLY A 475 -57.88 7.12 41.35
CA GLY A 475 -57.97 8.50 41.81
C GLY A 475 -57.96 8.56 43.33
N SER A 476 -57.12 9.46 43.85
CA SER A 476 -57.34 10.11 45.13
C SER A 476 -56.67 11.49 45.07
N SER A 477 -57.43 12.46 45.54
CA SER A 477 -57.28 13.91 45.52
C SER A 477 -56.17 14.49 46.39
N GLY A 478 -55.67 15.68 45.99
CA GLY A 478 -54.93 16.67 46.80
C GLY A 478 -53.42 16.42 46.84
N ASP A 479 -52.52 17.40 46.85
CA ASP A 479 -52.61 18.86 46.85
C ASP A 479 -51.18 19.39 46.51
N GLU A 480 -51.08 20.69 46.29
CA GLU A 480 -49.96 21.53 45.84
C GLU A 480 -48.51 21.33 46.37
N SER A 481 -47.60 21.89 45.56
CA SER A 481 -46.33 22.61 45.86
C SER A 481 -44.96 21.88 45.91
N ASP A 482 -44.15 22.25 44.90
CA ASP A 482 -42.82 22.88 44.95
C ASP A 482 -41.53 22.17 45.43
N GLU A 483 -40.51 22.49 44.62
CA GLU A 483 -39.07 22.65 44.86
C GLU A 483 -38.07 21.49 44.64
N GLU A 484 -37.18 21.79 43.69
CA GLU A 484 -35.86 21.23 43.45
C GLU A 484 -34.97 21.26 44.70
N SER A 485 -34.13 20.24 44.91
CA SER A 485 -32.67 20.41 44.90
C SER A 485 -31.91 19.11 45.16
N GLU A 486 -30.77 19.08 44.49
CA GLU A 486 -29.66 18.14 44.40
C GLU A 486 -29.00 17.68 45.71
N PHE A 487 -28.20 16.61 45.53
CA PHE A 487 -26.95 16.28 46.24
C PHE A 487 -27.02 15.45 47.54
N VAL A 488 -26.43 14.24 47.52
CA VAL A 488 -25.14 13.90 48.17
C VAL A 488 -24.78 12.42 47.91
N VAL A 489 -23.51 12.26 47.55
CA VAL A 489 -22.67 11.07 47.31
C VAL A 489 -22.61 10.09 48.50
N GLY A 490 -22.48 8.80 48.21
CA GLY A 490 -22.15 7.77 49.21
C GLY A 490 -21.74 6.42 48.60
N LEU A 491 -20.67 6.44 47.79
CA LEU A 491 -19.91 5.25 47.40
C LEU A 491 -18.93 4.93 48.56
N ASP A 492 -19.01 3.74 49.12
CA ASP A 492 -17.87 3.14 49.81
C ASP A 492 -17.80 1.65 49.46
N VAL A 493 -16.79 1.32 48.65
CA VAL A 493 -16.36 -0.03 48.33
C VAL A 493 -15.28 -0.38 49.33
N SER A 494 -15.44 -1.48 50.07
CA SER A 494 -14.34 -2.14 50.75
C SER A 494 -14.37 -3.63 50.43
N CYS A 495 -13.35 -4.05 49.69
CA CYS A 495 -12.93 -5.44 49.58
C CYS A 495 -12.28 -5.86 50.90
N ASP A 496 -12.65 -7.03 51.41
CA ASP A 496 -11.79 -7.78 52.31
C ASP A 496 -11.82 -9.27 51.97
N VAL A 497 -10.65 -9.90 52.08
CA VAL A 497 -10.28 -11.22 51.57
C VAL A 497 -10.07 -12.18 52.73
N GLY A 498 -10.58 -13.41 52.59
CA GLY A 498 -10.20 -14.59 53.38
C GLY A 498 -10.98 -14.72 54.71
N ASP A 499 -11.37 -15.89 55.21
CA ASP A 499 -10.81 -17.23 55.03
C ASP A 499 -11.80 -18.28 55.63
N GLY A 500 -11.79 -19.50 55.10
CA GLY A 500 -12.19 -20.73 55.81
C GLY A 500 -13.67 -21.15 55.92
N GLY A 501 -14.00 -22.28 55.28
CA GLY A 501 -14.62 -23.39 56.03
C GLY A 501 -15.87 -24.11 55.47
N VAL A 502 -15.61 -25.25 54.79
CA VAL A 502 -16.31 -26.56 54.90
C VAL A 502 -17.83 -26.68 54.67
N GLY A 503 -18.20 -27.30 53.54
CA GLY A 503 -19.10 -28.47 53.50
C GLY A 503 -20.58 -28.27 53.10
N GLY A 504 -20.99 -28.97 52.03
CA GLY A 504 -22.37 -29.47 51.88
C GLY A 504 -23.06 -29.25 50.53
N ASP A 505 -23.34 -30.38 49.86
CA ASP A 505 -24.37 -30.64 48.83
C ASP A 505 -24.25 -30.05 47.42
N CYS A 506 -23.86 -30.94 46.49
CA CYS A 506 -24.24 -30.90 45.08
C CYS A 506 -25.71 -31.33 44.94
N GLY A 507 -26.60 -30.37 44.64
CA GLY A 507 -27.99 -30.60 44.24
C GLY A 507 -28.19 -30.30 42.75
N GLU A 508 -28.58 -31.35 42.03
CA GLU A 508 -29.08 -31.45 40.64
C GLU A 508 -29.33 -30.14 39.86
N GLY A 509 -28.59 -29.93 38.78
CA GLY A 509 -28.89 -28.90 37.77
C GLY A 509 -27.73 -28.41 36.90
N CYS A 510 -26.71 -29.21 36.60
CA CYS A 510 -25.67 -28.80 35.64
C CYS A 510 -26.01 -29.29 34.23
N PHE A 511 -26.46 -28.38 33.36
CA PHE A 511 -26.32 -28.58 31.92
C PHE A 511 -24.83 -28.41 31.56
N CYS A 512 -24.22 -29.46 31.02
CA CYS A 512 -22.84 -29.45 30.55
C CYS A 512 -22.72 -28.53 29.31
N PHE A 513 -22.11 -27.36 29.48
CA PHE A 513 -21.64 -26.48 28.41
C PHE A 513 -20.10 -26.48 28.29
N GLY A 514 -19.44 -27.54 28.77
CA GLY A 514 -17.99 -27.56 28.99
C GLY A 514 -17.14 -28.34 27.98
N GLU A 515 -17.71 -29.10 27.05
CA GLU A 515 -16.91 -30.07 26.25
C GLU A 515 -16.60 -29.66 24.80
N CYS A 516 -17.04 -28.49 24.32
CA CYS A 516 -16.57 -27.97 23.02
C CYS A 516 -15.26 -27.17 23.10
N LEU A 517 -14.77 -26.83 24.31
CA LEU A 517 -13.66 -25.88 24.50
C LEU A 517 -12.28 -26.53 24.72
N SER A 518 -12.14 -27.85 24.71
CA SER A 518 -10.85 -28.52 24.98
C SER A 518 -10.12 -29.01 23.72
N GLY A 519 -10.40 -28.40 22.56
CA GLY A 519 -9.83 -28.76 21.27
C GLY A 519 -9.24 -27.59 20.50
N PHE A 520 -8.60 -26.64 21.18
CA PHE A 520 -7.74 -25.61 20.60
C PHE A 520 -6.51 -25.38 21.47
#